data_AF-H9EZM3-F1
#
_entry.id   AF-H9EZM3-F1
#
_cell.length_a   1.000
_cell.length_b   1.000
_cell.length_c   1.000
_cell.angle_alpha   90.00
_cell.angle_beta   90.00
_cell.angle_gamma   90.00
#
_symmetry.space_group_name_H-M   'P 1'
#
loop_
_entity.id
_entity.type
_entity.pdbx_description
1 polymer ?
#
loop_
_entity_poly.entity_id
_entity_poly.type
_entity_poly.pdbx_seq_one_letter_code
_entity_poly.pdbx_strand_id
1 'polypeptide(L)'
;MLSLKLPQLLQVHQVPRVFWEDGIMSGYRRPTSSALDCVLSSFQMTNETVNIWTHFVPTWYFLWRLLALAGGPGFRAEPYHWPLLVFLLPACLYPFASCCAHTFSSMSPRARHICYFLDYGALSLYSLGCAFPYAAYSMPASWLHGRLHQFFVPAAA
;
A
#
# COMPACT_ATOMS: atom_id res chain seq x y z
N MET A 1 32.14 -15.36 9.32
CA MET A 1 31.19 -14.26 9.60
C MET A 1 30.97 -13.51 8.29
N LEU A 2 29.80 -13.63 7.67
CA LEU A 2 29.44 -12.82 6.49
C LEU A 2 29.18 -11.40 6.98
N SER A 3 30.17 -10.51 6.85
CA SER A 3 29.96 -9.08 7.04
C SER A 3 29.20 -8.56 5.83
N LEU A 4 27.87 -8.53 5.92
CA LEU A 4 27.02 -7.83 4.95
C LEU A 4 27.38 -6.35 5.02
N LYS A 5 28.25 -5.88 4.12
CA LYS A 5 28.49 -4.46 3.93
C LYS A 5 27.22 -3.84 3.35
N LEU A 6 26.43 -3.23 4.23
CA LEU A 6 25.28 -2.45 3.81
C LEU A 6 25.74 -1.26 2.94
N PRO A 7 24.99 -0.90 1.89
CA PRO A 7 25.32 0.24 1.04
C PRO A 7 25.43 1.53 1.85
N GLN A 8 26.39 2.39 1.48
CA GLN A 8 26.51 3.72 2.06
C GLN A 8 25.28 4.55 1.73
N LEU A 9 24.71 5.19 2.76
CA LEU A 9 23.62 6.16 2.61
C LEU A 9 24.15 7.53 2.22
N LEU A 10 23.34 8.26 1.47
CA LEU A 10 23.68 9.51 0.84
C LEU A 10 22.94 10.68 1.48
N GLN A 11 23.55 11.86 1.38
CA GLN A 11 22.94 13.15 1.66
C GLN A 11 22.12 13.61 0.45
N VAL A 12 21.14 14.48 0.68
CA VAL A 12 20.25 15.01 -0.37
C VAL A 12 21.01 15.61 -1.57
N HIS A 13 22.10 16.34 -1.32
CA HIS A 13 22.91 16.96 -2.37
C HIS A 13 23.72 15.95 -3.20
N GLN A 14 23.80 14.69 -2.78
CA GLN A 14 24.50 13.61 -3.48
C GLN A 14 23.57 12.79 -4.39
N VAL A 15 22.25 12.99 -4.30
CA VAL A 15 21.25 12.31 -5.11
C VAL A 15 20.60 13.26 -6.12
N PRO A 16 20.21 12.76 -7.32
CA PRO A 16 19.47 13.57 -8.29
C PRO A 16 18.13 14.06 -7.72
N ARG A 17 17.70 15.25 -8.16
CA ARG A 17 16.47 15.91 -7.68
C ARG A 17 15.19 15.07 -7.77
N VAL A 18 15.11 14.13 -8.72
CA VAL A 18 13.95 13.24 -8.86
C VAL A 18 13.72 12.31 -7.65
N PHE A 19 14.76 12.12 -6.82
CA PHE A 19 14.69 11.32 -5.60
C PHE A 19 14.58 12.17 -4.33
N TRP A 20 14.56 13.50 -4.45
CA TRP A 20 14.47 14.38 -3.29
C TRP A 20 13.09 14.28 -2.65
N GLU A 21 13.09 14.44 -1.33
CA GLU A 21 11.88 14.51 -0.51
C GLU A 21 12.01 15.77 0.33
N ASP A 22 10.96 16.59 0.38
CA ASP A 22 11.02 17.88 1.05
C ASP A 22 11.28 17.71 2.56
N GLY A 23 12.25 18.46 3.07
CA GLY A 23 12.65 18.40 4.49
C GLY A 23 13.52 17.20 4.87
N ILE A 24 13.87 16.30 3.94
CA ILE A 24 14.77 15.17 4.20
C ILE A 24 16.18 15.50 3.71
N MET A 25 17.14 15.58 4.64
CA MET A 25 18.52 15.97 4.33
C MET A 25 19.46 14.77 4.09
N SER A 26 19.14 13.60 4.63
CA SER A 26 20.04 12.44 4.69
C SER A 26 19.29 11.11 4.65
N GLY A 27 20.04 10.00 4.55
CA GLY A 27 19.48 8.65 4.62
C GLY A 27 19.03 8.10 3.27
N TYR A 28 19.37 8.78 2.17
CA TYR A 28 19.02 8.35 0.82
C TYR A 28 19.79 7.11 0.39
N ARG A 29 19.10 6.19 -0.28
CA ARG A 29 19.71 5.03 -0.92
C ARG A 29 20.38 5.44 -2.23
N ARG A 30 21.38 4.66 -2.66
CA ARG A 30 22.08 4.91 -3.92
C ARG A 30 21.09 4.79 -5.11
N PRO A 31 21.00 5.79 -5.99
CA PRO A 31 20.28 5.63 -7.25
C PRO A 31 20.91 4.50 -8.06
N THR A 32 20.11 3.73 -8.82
CA THR A 32 20.58 2.55 -9.57
C THR A 32 20.91 1.31 -8.72
N SER A 33 20.37 1.24 -7.50
CA SER A 33 20.39 0.03 -6.68
C SER A 33 19.78 -1.17 -7.41
N SER A 34 20.37 -2.36 -7.23
CA SER A 34 19.73 -3.58 -7.70
C SER A 34 18.46 -3.89 -6.90
N ALA A 35 17.60 -4.76 -7.43
CA ALA A 35 16.40 -5.20 -6.70
C ALA A 35 16.77 -5.86 -5.36
N LEU A 36 17.88 -6.61 -5.33
CA LEU A 36 18.39 -7.22 -4.11
C LEU A 36 18.83 -6.15 -3.10
N ASP A 37 19.58 -5.13 -3.53
CA ASP A 37 20.00 -4.03 -2.65
C ASP A 37 18.77 -3.31 -2.07
N CYS A 38 17.71 -3.12 -2.87
CA CYS A 38 16.47 -2.52 -2.42
C CYS A 38 15.81 -3.34 -1.30
N VAL A 39 15.69 -4.65 -1.47
CA VAL A 39 15.14 -5.55 -0.44
C VAL A 39 16.01 -5.53 0.81
N LEU A 40 17.34 -5.64 0.68
CA LEU A 40 18.25 -5.60 1.83
C LEU A 40 18.18 -4.25 2.55
N SER A 41 17.97 -3.15 1.82
CA SER A 41 17.85 -1.80 2.40
C SER A 41 16.64 -1.63 3.31
N SER A 42 15.62 -2.49 3.20
CA SER A 42 14.47 -2.46 4.13
C SER A 42 14.88 -2.78 5.58
N PHE A 43 16.02 -3.45 5.77
CA PHE A 43 16.59 -3.76 7.09
C PHE A 43 17.69 -2.76 7.51
N GLN A 44 17.94 -1.72 6.71
CA GLN A 44 18.84 -0.61 7.05
C GLN A 44 18.00 0.61 7.44
N MET A 45 18.50 1.48 8.32
CA MET A 45 17.80 2.72 8.68
C MET A 45 18.02 3.79 7.59
N THR A 46 17.10 3.86 6.64
CA THR A 46 17.07 4.78 5.50
C THR A 46 15.93 5.78 5.65
N ASN A 47 15.85 6.77 4.77
CA ASN A 47 14.73 7.71 4.72
C ASN A 47 13.38 7.04 4.37
N GLU A 48 13.39 5.76 3.97
CA GLU A 48 12.23 5.02 3.47
C GLU A 48 11.85 3.84 4.36
N THR A 49 12.66 3.54 5.39
CA THR A 49 12.48 2.35 6.24
C THR A 49 11.14 2.35 6.94
N VAL A 50 10.75 3.48 7.53
CA VAL A 50 9.43 3.60 8.16
C VAL A 50 8.33 3.38 7.13
N ASN A 51 8.39 4.05 5.98
CA ASN A 51 7.41 3.89 4.90
C ASN A 51 7.27 2.43 4.43
N ILE A 52 8.38 1.70 4.29
CA ILE A 52 8.38 0.29 3.93
C ILE A 52 7.66 -0.53 5.01
N TRP A 53 8.09 -0.43 6.27
CA TRP A 53 7.57 -1.29 7.34
C TRP A 53 6.13 -0.95 7.74
N THR A 54 5.73 0.32 7.70
CA THR A 54 4.35 0.72 8.00
C THR A 54 3.35 0.22 6.97
N HIS A 55 3.78 -0.13 5.75
CA HIS A 55 2.92 -0.75 4.74
C HIS A 55 3.12 -2.27 4.67
N PHE A 56 4.33 -2.77 4.91
CA PHE A 56 4.62 -4.20 4.93
C PHE A 56 3.82 -4.95 6.00
N VAL A 57 3.80 -4.46 7.24
CA VAL A 57 3.12 -5.14 8.35
C VAL A 57 1.59 -5.22 8.12
N PRO A 58 0.89 -4.12 7.77
CA PRO A 58 -0.54 -4.19 7.46
C PRO A 58 -0.88 -5.09 6.28
N THR A 59 -0.01 -5.20 5.26
CA THR A 59 -0.23 -6.11 4.13
C THR A 59 -0.50 -7.54 4.62
N TRP A 60 0.35 -8.04 5.51
CA TRP A 60 0.20 -9.40 6.06
C TRP A 60 -1.00 -9.52 6.99
N TYR A 61 -1.31 -8.48 7.77
CA TYR A 61 -2.51 -8.45 8.60
C TYR A 61 -3.78 -8.58 7.75
N PHE A 62 -3.95 -7.76 6.71
CA PHE A 62 -5.13 -7.80 5.85
C PHE A 62 -5.20 -9.09 5.02
N LEU A 63 -4.05 -9.61 4.57
CA LEU A 63 -4.01 -10.91 3.89
C LEU A 63 -4.48 -12.04 4.80
N TRP A 64 -4.05 -12.05 6.06
CA TRP A 64 -4.55 -13.02 7.04
C TRP A 64 -6.07 -12.89 7.24
N ARG A 65 -6.60 -11.66 7.36
CA ARG A 65 -8.04 -11.41 7.46
C ARG A 65 -8.80 -11.90 6.22
N LEU A 66 -8.26 -11.69 5.03
CA LEU A 66 -8.84 -12.16 3.77
C LEU A 66 -8.88 -13.69 3.73
N LEU A 67 -7.79 -14.37 4.09
CA LEU A 67 -7.73 -15.83 4.13
C LEU A 67 -8.68 -16.41 5.19
N ALA A 68 -8.77 -15.78 6.35
CA ALA A 68 -9.71 -16.19 7.40
C ALA A 68 -11.17 -16.05 6.95
N LEU A 69 -11.51 -14.98 6.24
CA LEU A 69 -12.84 -14.80 5.66
C LEU A 69 -13.14 -15.85 4.59
N ALA A 70 -12.22 -16.05 3.64
CA ALA A 70 -12.40 -16.98 2.53
C ALA A 70 -12.41 -18.46 2.96
N GLY A 71 -11.69 -18.80 4.03
CA GLY A 71 -11.64 -20.14 4.60
C GLY A 71 -12.77 -20.46 5.59
N GLY A 72 -13.62 -19.48 5.92
CA GLY A 72 -14.74 -19.67 6.84
C GLY A 72 -15.85 -20.57 6.28
N PRO A 73 -16.51 -21.38 7.10
CA PRO A 73 -17.63 -22.20 6.66
C PRO A 73 -18.77 -21.30 6.13
N GLY A 74 -19.33 -21.66 4.98
CA GLY A 74 -20.45 -20.92 4.40
C GLY A 74 -20.11 -19.55 3.79
N PHE A 75 -18.83 -19.21 3.58
CA PHE A 75 -18.39 -17.93 3.02
C PHE A 75 -19.23 -17.48 1.80
N ARG A 76 -19.38 -18.37 0.80
CA ARG A 76 -20.13 -18.09 -0.43
C ARG A 76 -21.64 -18.02 -0.24
N ALA A 77 -22.16 -18.64 0.82
CA ALA A 77 -23.60 -18.73 1.08
C ALA A 77 -24.13 -17.53 1.86
N GLU A 78 -23.25 -16.75 2.50
CA GLU A 78 -23.61 -15.62 3.36
C GLU A 78 -23.39 -14.27 2.62
N PRO A 79 -24.47 -13.58 2.18
CA PRO A 79 -24.37 -12.32 1.46
C PRO A 79 -23.65 -11.22 2.24
N TYR A 80 -23.68 -11.28 3.57
CA TYR A 80 -23.03 -10.31 4.44
C TYR A 80 -21.51 -10.28 4.28
N HIS A 81 -20.88 -11.27 3.65
CA HIS A 81 -19.43 -11.28 3.42
C HIS A 81 -18.97 -10.53 2.16
N TRP A 82 -19.86 -10.27 1.18
CA TRP A 82 -19.44 -9.67 -0.10
C TRP A 82 -18.89 -8.24 0.03
N PRO A 83 -19.53 -7.31 0.76
CA PRO A 83 -18.97 -5.97 0.92
C PRO A 83 -17.62 -5.98 1.63
N LEU A 84 -17.45 -6.87 2.62
CA LEU A 84 -16.17 -7.07 3.31
C LEU A 84 -15.09 -7.66 2.38
N LEU A 85 -15.44 -8.62 1.52
CA LEU A 85 -14.52 -9.16 0.51
C LEU A 85 -14.04 -8.06 -0.45
N VAL A 86 -14.96 -7.25 -0.97
CA VAL A 86 -14.67 -6.14 -1.88
C VAL A 86 -13.74 -5.12 -1.23
N PHE A 87 -13.86 -4.88 0.07
CA PHE A 87 -12.94 -4.04 0.83
C PHE A 87 -11.58 -4.70 1.09
N LEU A 88 -11.55 -5.97 1.49
CA LEU A 88 -10.31 -6.66 1.88
C LEU A 88 -9.33 -6.84 0.72
N LEU A 89 -9.82 -7.03 -0.51
CA LEU A 89 -8.97 -7.16 -1.70
C LEU A 89 -8.06 -5.93 -1.90
N PRO A 90 -8.58 -4.69 -2.04
CA PRO A 90 -7.74 -3.52 -2.14
C PRO A 90 -7.06 -3.14 -0.81
N ALA A 91 -7.61 -3.52 0.35
CA ALA A 91 -6.90 -3.35 1.63
C ALA A 91 -5.64 -4.23 1.74
N CYS A 92 -5.53 -5.30 0.95
CA CYS A 92 -4.27 -6.03 0.77
C CYS A 92 -3.40 -5.36 -0.30
N LEU A 93 -4.00 -4.99 -1.45
CA LEU A 93 -3.28 -4.48 -2.61
C LEU A 93 -2.58 -3.14 -2.33
N TYR A 94 -3.28 -2.19 -1.70
CA TYR A 94 -2.74 -0.85 -1.43
C TYR A 94 -1.45 -0.88 -0.60
N PRO A 95 -1.44 -1.40 0.63
CA PRO A 95 -0.21 -1.42 1.41
C PRO A 95 0.89 -2.28 0.75
N PHE A 96 0.54 -3.32 0.00
CA PHE A 96 1.54 -4.08 -0.76
C PHE A 96 2.19 -3.24 -1.87
N ALA A 97 1.37 -2.52 -2.65
CA ALA A 97 1.85 -1.65 -3.73
C ALA A 97 2.70 -0.51 -3.18
N SER A 98 2.27 0.13 -2.08
CA SER A 98 3.04 1.18 -1.42
C SER A 98 4.36 0.68 -0.85
N CYS A 99 4.36 -0.47 -0.16
CA CYS A 99 5.59 -1.12 0.30
C CYS A 99 6.56 -1.39 -0.86
N CYS A 100 6.05 -1.90 -1.99
CA CYS A 100 6.85 -2.11 -3.20
C CYS A 100 7.40 -0.78 -3.75
N ALA A 101 6.60 0.29 -3.78
CA ALA A 101 7.03 1.60 -4.25
C ALA A 101 8.17 2.17 -3.42
N HIS A 102 8.01 2.20 -2.10
CA HIS A 102 9.07 2.64 -1.20
C HIS A 102 10.30 1.72 -1.25
N THR A 103 10.13 0.40 -1.47
CA THR A 103 11.27 -0.52 -1.58
C THR A 103 12.06 -0.29 -2.88
N PHE A 104 11.39 -0.25 -4.04
CA PHE A 104 12.04 -0.27 -5.35
C PHE A 104 12.25 1.11 -5.98
N SER A 105 11.83 2.20 -5.31
CA SER A 105 11.98 3.57 -5.82
C SER A 105 13.42 3.97 -6.13
N SER A 106 14.44 3.36 -5.49
CA SER A 106 15.86 3.67 -5.74
C SER A 106 16.46 2.97 -6.97
N MET A 107 15.75 2.04 -7.61
CA MET A 107 16.30 1.27 -8.74
C MET A 107 16.56 2.12 -9.98
N SER A 108 15.65 3.04 -10.28
CA SER A 108 15.81 4.02 -11.38
C SER A 108 14.68 5.04 -11.32
N PRO A 109 14.81 6.22 -11.98
CA PRO A 109 13.70 7.16 -12.09
C PRO A 109 12.45 6.54 -12.73
N ARG A 110 12.63 5.65 -13.72
CA ARG A 110 11.51 4.93 -14.37
C ARG A 110 10.82 3.97 -13.40
N ALA A 111 11.59 3.17 -12.66
CA ALA A 111 11.03 2.26 -11.66
C ALA A 111 10.26 3.04 -10.59
N ARG A 112 10.83 4.14 -10.08
CA ARG A 112 10.15 5.06 -9.15
C ARG A 112 8.79 5.50 -9.67
N HIS A 113 8.73 6.01 -10.91
CA HIS A 113 7.46 6.47 -11.50
C HIS A 113 6.45 5.33 -11.66
N ILE A 114 6.87 4.16 -12.15
CA ILE A 114 5.97 3.01 -12.32
C ILE A 114 5.42 2.55 -10.97
N CYS A 115 6.28 2.42 -9.96
CA CYS A 115 5.83 1.93 -8.66
C CYS A 115 4.89 2.93 -7.97
N TYR A 116 5.20 4.23 -7.98
CA TYR A 116 4.29 5.23 -7.41
C TYR A 116 2.99 5.39 -8.21
N PHE A 117 3.02 5.19 -9.53
CA PHE A 117 1.80 5.12 -10.33
C PHE A 117 0.89 3.97 -9.88
N LEU A 118 1.47 2.79 -9.64
CA LEU A 118 0.73 1.63 -9.13
C LEU A 118 0.24 1.85 -7.69
N ASP A 119 1.06 2.47 -6.84
CA ASP A 119 0.69 2.80 -5.46
C ASP A 119 -0.53 3.74 -5.42
N TYR A 120 -0.48 4.86 -6.14
CA TYR A 120 -1.60 5.78 -6.21
C TYR A 120 -2.86 5.15 -6.84
N GLY A 121 -2.70 4.29 -7.85
CA GLY A 121 -3.82 3.52 -8.39
C GLY A 121 -4.45 2.58 -7.36
N ALA A 122 -3.62 1.90 -6.56
CA ALA A 122 -4.09 1.01 -5.50
C ALA A 122 -4.77 1.77 -4.35
N LEU A 123 -4.28 2.97 -4.00
CA LEU A 123 -4.90 3.87 -3.04
C LEU A 123 -6.31 4.32 -3.50
N SER A 124 -6.46 4.66 -4.78
CA SER A 124 -7.77 5.00 -5.35
C SER A 124 -8.74 3.82 -5.27
N LEU A 125 -8.28 2.61 -5.62
CA LEU A 125 -9.11 1.41 -5.51
C LEU A 125 -9.48 1.07 -4.06
N TYR A 126 -8.56 1.30 -3.12
CA TYR A 126 -8.82 1.15 -1.69
C TYR A 126 -9.90 2.13 -1.20
N SER A 127 -9.84 3.37 -1.65
CA SER A 127 -10.83 4.40 -1.32
C SER A 127 -12.24 3.98 -1.81
N LEU A 128 -12.36 3.51 -3.05
CA LEU A 128 -13.60 2.94 -3.57
C LEU A 128 -14.04 1.70 -2.78
N GLY A 129 -13.11 0.79 -2.47
CA GLY A 129 -13.36 -0.42 -1.69
C GLY A 129 -13.93 -0.13 -0.30
N CYS A 130 -13.55 0.98 0.33
CA CYS A 130 -14.10 1.44 1.61
C CYS A 130 -15.58 1.84 1.53
N ALA A 131 -16.06 2.27 0.36
CA ALA A 131 -17.45 2.70 0.20
C ALA A 131 -18.46 1.54 0.35
N PHE A 132 -18.08 0.33 -0.04
CA PHE A 132 -18.94 -0.86 0.03
C PHE A 132 -19.34 -1.26 1.46
N PRO A 133 -18.40 -1.52 2.39
CA PRO A 133 -18.77 -1.85 3.77
C PRO A 133 -19.44 -0.68 4.49
N TYR A 134 -19.11 0.57 4.15
CA TYR A 134 -19.83 1.72 4.71
C TYR A 134 -21.30 1.70 4.29
N ALA A 135 -21.58 1.55 2.99
CA ALA A 135 -22.94 1.45 2.47
C ALA A 135 -23.71 0.26 3.05
N ALA A 136 -23.04 -0.88 3.22
CA ALA A 136 -23.67 -2.10 3.68
C ALA A 136 -23.90 -2.16 5.20
N TYR A 137 -22.97 -1.63 6.01
CA TYR A 137 -22.94 -1.88 7.46
C TYR A 137 -23.09 -0.62 8.32
N SER A 138 -22.77 0.56 7.80
CA SER A 138 -22.65 1.79 8.59
C SER A 138 -23.60 2.91 8.14
N MET A 139 -24.27 2.75 7.01
CA MET A 139 -25.18 3.76 6.47
C MET A 139 -26.36 4.02 7.44
N PRO A 140 -26.70 5.29 7.74
CA PRO A 140 -27.84 5.60 8.61
C PRO A 140 -29.14 5.01 8.06
N ALA A 141 -29.96 4.45 8.95
CA ALA A 141 -31.24 3.83 8.58
C ALA A 141 -32.17 4.77 7.79
N SER A 142 -32.15 6.07 8.11
CA SER A 142 -32.92 7.11 7.41
C SER A 142 -32.53 7.31 5.95
N TRP A 143 -31.35 6.86 5.54
CA TRP A 143 -30.83 7.01 4.17
C TRP A 143 -30.96 5.73 3.35
N LEU A 144 -31.21 4.59 4.00
CA LEU A 144 -31.46 3.32 3.33
C LEU A 144 -32.63 3.47 2.34
N HIS A 145 -32.49 2.84 1.17
CA HIS A 145 -33.45 2.92 0.06
C HIS A 145 -33.68 4.32 -0.55
N GLY A 146 -32.97 5.35 -0.08
CA GLY A 146 -32.98 6.69 -0.69
C GLY A 146 -31.99 6.82 -1.85
N ARG A 147 -32.10 7.94 -2.60
CA ARG A 147 -31.17 8.27 -3.70
C ARG A 147 -29.72 8.34 -3.21
N LEU A 148 -29.49 8.90 -2.02
CA LEU A 148 -28.15 9.01 -1.45
C LEU A 148 -27.50 7.63 -1.28
N HIS A 149 -28.24 6.64 -0.77
CA HIS A 149 -27.73 5.28 -0.64
C HIS A 149 -27.46 4.62 -2.01
N GLN A 150 -28.33 4.84 -3.00
CA GLN A 150 -28.15 4.29 -4.35
C GLN A 150 -26.92 4.85 -5.07
N PHE A 151 -26.62 6.14 -4.88
CA PHE A 151 -25.49 6.80 -5.56
C PHE A 151 -24.20 6.82 -4.74
N PHE A 152 -24.21 6.41 -3.47
CA PHE A 152 -23.03 6.50 -2.60
C PHE A 152 -21.82 5.75 -3.15
N VAL A 153 -21.97 4.47 -3.50
CA VAL A 153 -20.86 3.65 -4.04
C VAL A 153 -20.46 4.12 -5.46
N PRO A 154 -21.39 4.34 -6.41
CA PRO A 154 -21.03 4.88 -7.72
C PRO A 154 -20.30 6.24 -7.68
N ALA A 155 -20.62 7.10 -6.71
CA ALA A 155 -19.98 8.40 -6.55
C ALA A 155 -18.62 8.34 -5.83
N ALA A 156 -18.25 7.17 -5.27
CA ALA A 156 -16.95 6.95 -4.63
C ALA A 156 -15.86 6.45 -5.60
N ALA A 157 -16.22 6.24 -6.87
CA ALA A 157 -15.33 5.81 -7.94
C ALA A 157 -14.74 6.98 -8.74
#